data_AF-A0A962YYG1-F1
#
_entry.id   AF-A0A962YYG1-F1
#
_cell.length_a   1.000
_cell.length_b   1.000
_cell.length_c   1.000
_cell.angle_alpha   90.00
_cell.angle_beta   90.00
_cell.angle_gamma   90.00
#
_symmetry.space_group_name_H-M   'P 1'
#
loop_
_entity.id
_entity.type
_entity.pdbx_description
1 polymer ?
#
loop_
_entity_poly.entity_id
_entity_poly.type
_entity_poly.pdbx_seq_one_letter_code
_entity_poly.pdbx_strand_id
1 'polypeptide(L)'
;GITKASLATESFLSAASFQETTRVLTEASVSGKRDDLLGLKENVTVGRLIPAGTGFVYHQKRRAQALVGDVVDRGPTTAEVEAALSEAFQVDEEASADNTSSD
;
A
#
# COMPACT_ATOMS: atom_id res chain seq x y z
N GLY A 1 -3.87 -28.64 17.02
CA GLY A 1 -3.39 -29.65 16.07
C GLY A 1 -3.10 -29.01 14.73
N ILE A 2 -2.35 -29.69 13.86
CA ILE A 2 -1.89 -29.14 12.57
C ILE A 2 -3.04 -28.70 11.66
N THR A 3 -4.16 -29.43 11.65
CA THR A 3 -5.37 -29.09 10.88
C THR A 3 -5.97 -27.76 11.29
N LYS A 4 -6.11 -27.51 12.59
CA LYS A 4 -6.62 -26.23 13.11
C LYS A 4 -5.68 -25.07 12.80
N ALA A 5 -4.37 -25.30 12.85
CA ALA A 5 -3.37 -24.29 12.50
C ALA A 5 -3.41 -23.95 10.99
N SER A 6 -3.57 -24.95 10.12
CA SER A 6 -3.66 -24.75 8.66
C SER A 6 -4.95 -24.06 8.19
N LEU A 7 -6.00 -24.04 9.01
CA LEU A 7 -7.25 -23.31 8.71
C LEU A 7 -7.23 -21.89 9.27
N ALA A 8 -6.34 -21.59 10.22
CA ALA A 8 -6.23 -20.29 10.88
C ALA A 8 -5.21 -19.34 10.20
N THR A 9 -4.82 -19.61 8.96
CA THR A 9 -3.88 -18.76 8.22
C THR A 9 -4.54 -17.44 7.84
N GLU A 10 -3.76 -16.36 7.77
CA GLU A 10 -4.28 -15.04 7.42
C GLU A 10 -4.81 -14.98 5.98
N SER A 11 -4.17 -15.72 5.07
CA SER A 11 -4.66 -15.90 3.71
C SER A 11 -5.84 -16.86 3.67
N PHE A 12 -6.99 -16.35 3.23
CA PHE A 12 -8.15 -17.19 2.98
C PHE A 12 -7.94 -18.08 1.73
N LEU A 13 -7.12 -17.65 0.75
CA LEU A 13 -6.85 -18.45 -0.45
C LEU A 13 -6.02 -19.69 -0.11
N SER A 14 -5.03 -19.54 0.78
CA SER A 14 -4.26 -20.65 1.33
C SER A 14 -5.08 -21.57 2.22
N ALA A 15 -5.94 -21.01 3.08
CA ALA A 15 -6.81 -21.78 3.95
C ALA A 15 -7.87 -22.59 3.17
N ALA A 16 -8.56 -21.95 2.21
CA ALA A 16 -9.63 -22.56 1.42
C ALA A 16 -9.14 -23.71 0.51
N SER A 17 -7.87 -23.69 0.13
CA SER A 17 -7.22 -24.74 -0.67
C SER A 17 -6.69 -25.91 0.17
N PHE A 18 -6.84 -25.88 1.50
CA PHE A 18 -6.55 -27.05 2.35
C PHE A 18 -7.80 -27.92 2.48
N GLN A 19 -8.82 -27.41 3.17
CA GLN A 19 -10.12 -28.06 3.42
C GLN A 19 -11.20 -26.99 3.67
N GLU A 20 -12.47 -27.40 3.80
CA GLU A 20 -13.59 -26.51 4.18
C GLU A 20 -13.80 -25.29 3.25
N THR A 21 -13.50 -25.44 1.95
CA THR A 21 -13.47 -24.36 0.95
C THR A 21 -14.71 -23.46 0.94
N THR A 22 -15.91 -24.05 0.95
CA THR A 22 -17.17 -23.27 0.95
C THR A 22 -17.31 -22.38 2.18
N ARG A 23 -16.95 -22.89 3.36
CA ARG A 23 -17.03 -22.15 4.62
C ARG A 23 -16.05 -20.99 4.62
N VAL A 24 -14.79 -21.25 4.26
CA VAL A 24 -13.72 -20.25 4.25
C VAL A 24 -14.02 -19.12 3.26
N LEU A 25 -14.47 -19.45 2.03
CA LEU A 25 -14.82 -18.44 1.03
C LEU A 25 -16.04 -17.61 1.41
N THR A 26 -17.04 -18.23 2.05
CA THR A 26 -18.23 -17.52 2.53
C THR A 26 -17.85 -16.50 3.61
N GLU A 27 -17.06 -16.91 4.60
CA GLU A 27 -16.62 -16.03 5.68
C GLU A 27 -15.77 -14.87 5.14
N ALA A 28 -14.83 -15.15 4.25
CA ALA A 28 -13.99 -14.12 3.61
C ALA A 28 -14.83 -13.12 2.79
N SER A 29 -15.84 -13.60 2.07
CA SER A 29 -16.74 -12.75 1.27
C SER A 29 -17.60 -11.84 2.15
N VAL A 30 -18.18 -12.37 3.23
CA VAL A 30 -19.02 -11.60 4.15
C VAL A 30 -18.21 -10.56 4.93
N SER A 31 -16.97 -10.90 5.31
CA SER A 31 -16.07 -9.98 6.01
C SER A 31 -15.31 -9.02 5.08
N GLY A 32 -15.42 -9.18 3.76
CA GLY A 32 -14.69 -8.36 2.79
C GLY A 32 -13.16 -8.50 2.89
N LYS A 33 -12.66 -9.67 3.33
CA LYS A 33 -11.22 -9.92 3.49
C LYS A 33 -10.49 -9.81 2.15
N ARG A 34 -9.30 -9.19 2.17
CA ARG A 34 -8.37 -9.14 1.03
C ARG A 34 -7.17 -10.04 1.34
N ASP A 35 -6.63 -10.64 0.29
CA ASP A 35 -5.45 -11.50 0.38
C ASP A 35 -4.24 -10.75 -0.18
N ASP A 36 -3.23 -10.53 0.64
CA ASP A 36 -2.02 -9.82 0.27
C ASP A 36 -0.99 -10.70 -0.45
N LEU A 37 -1.26 -12.01 -0.59
CA LEU A 37 -0.47 -12.97 -1.37
C LEU A 37 1.00 -12.98 -0.93
N LEU A 38 1.23 -12.97 0.39
CA LEU A 38 2.57 -12.99 0.99
C LEU A 38 3.11 -14.42 1.11
N GLY A 39 2.22 -15.42 1.05
CA GLY A 39 2.53 -16.82 1.28
C GLY A 39 2.96 -17.57 0.01
N LEU A 40 3.53 -18.76 0.23
CA LEU A 40 3.94 -19.64 -0.85
C LEU A 40 2.74 -20.16 -1.66
N LYS A 41 1.74 -20.69 -0.96
CA LYS A 41 0.63 -21.43 -1.57
C LYS A 41 -0.27 -20.51 -2.39
N GLU A 42 -0.61 -19.34 -1.86
CA GLU A 42 -1.32 -18.28 -2.58
C GLU A 42 -0.69 -17.96 -3.95
N ASN A 43 0.62 -17.68 -3.96
CA ASN A 43 1.32 -17.29 -5.19
C ASN A 43 1.33 -18.42 -6.22
N VAL A 44 1.49 -19.67 -5.78
CA VAL A 44 1.38 -20.84 -6.66
C VAL A 44 -0.02 -20.94 -7.27
N THR A 45 -1.08 -20.79 -6.47
CA THR A 45 -2.47 -20.88 -6.95
C THR A 45 -2.81 -19.76 -7.95
N VAL A 46 -2.29 -18.55 -7.76
CA VAL A 46 -2.52 -17.40 -8.66
C VAL A 46 -1.59 -17.41 -9.89
N GLY A 47 -0.53 -18.25 -9.89
CA GLY A 47 0.43 -18.34 -11.00
C GLY A 47 1.48 -17.22 -11.02
N ARG A 48 1.84 -16.68 -9.85
CA ARG A 48 2.91 -15.67 -9.68
C ARG A 48 4.21 -16.32 -9.19
N LEU A 49 5.33 -15.61 -9.33
CA LEU A 49 6.59 -16.03 -8.73
C LEU A 49 6.39 -16.26 -7.23
N ILE A 50 6.96 -17.33 -6.69
CA ILE A 50 6.85 -17.66 -5.26
C ILE A 50 7.82 -16.83 -4.41
N PRO A 51 7.49 -16.53 -3.14
CA PRO A 51 8.36 -15.77 -2.23
C PRO A 51 9.51 -16.62 -1.65
N ALA A 52 10.13 -17.45 -2.48
CA ALA A 52 11.24 -18.31 -2.12
C ALA A 52 12.22 -18.45 -3.30
N GLY A 53 13.46 -18.83 -3.00
CA GLY A 53 14.49 -19.03 -4.02
C GLY A 53 14.70 -17.79 -4.91
N THR A 54 14.69 -17.99 -6.24
CA THR A 54 14.86 -16.90 -7.22
C THR A 54 13.74 -15.86 -7.17
N GLY A 55 12.53 -16.24 -6.75
CA GLY A 55 11.40 -15.33 -6.58
C GLY A 55 11.49 -14.45 -5.32
N PHE A 56 12.38 -14.76 -4.37
CA PHE A 56 12.53 -13.98 -3.13
C PHE A 56 12.97 -12.52 -3.40
N VAL A 57 13.89 -12.31 -4.35
CA VAL A 57 14.35 -10.96 -4.72
C VAL A 57 13.23 -10.14 -5.35
N TYR A 58 12.38 -10.78 -6.17
CA TYR A 58 11.20 -10.14 -6.77
C TYR A 58 10.22 -9.66 -5.71
N HIS A 59 9.92 -10.50 -4.72
CA HIS A 59 9.02 -10.17 -3.61
C HIS A 59 9.60 -9.10 -2.67
N GLN A 60 10.90 -9.14 -2.37
CA GLN A 60 11.55 -8.07 -1.59
C GLN A 60 11.48 -6.71 -2.27
N LYS A 61 11.79 -6.64 -3.58
CA LYS A 61 11.69 -5.40 -4.34
C LYS A 61 10.26 -4.87 -4.37
N ARG A 62 9.26 -5.74 -4.55
CA ARG A 62 7.85 -5.35 -4.52
C ARG A 62 7.40 -4.84 -3.15
N ARG A 63 7.82 -5.48 -2.05
CA ARG A 63 7.53 -4.99 -0.70
C ARG A 63 8.15 -3.62 -0.45
N ALA A 64 9.40 -3.42 -0.89
CA ALA A 64 10.06 -2.12 -0.80
C ALA A 64 9.33 -1.05 -1.63
N GLN A 65 8.89 -1.38 -2.84
CA GLN A 65 8.10 -0.47 -3.68
C GLN A 65 6.72 -0.15 -3.10
N ALA A 66 6.04 -1.12 -2.47
CA ALA A 66 4.76 -0.87 -1.80
C ALA A 66 4.91 0.14 -0.65
N LEU A 67 6.01 0.04 0.12
CA LEU A 67 6.34 1.01 1.17
C LEU A 67 6.65 2.40 0.62
N VAL A 68 7.27 2.49 -0.56
CA VAL A 68 7.57 3.78 -1.21
C VAL A 68 6.34 4.37 -1.91
N GLY A 69 5.49 3.53 -2.51
CA GLY A 69 4.27 3.97 -3.20
C GLY A 69 3.25 4.64 -2.28
N ASP A 70 3.16 4.18 -1.03
CA ASP A 70 2.31 4.80 0.00
C ASP A 70 2.74 6.24 0.34
N VAL A 71 4.01 6.59 0.12
CA VAL A 71 4.52 7.96 0.29
C VAL A 71 4.15 8.83 -0.92
N VAL A 72 4.05 8.25 -2.12
CA VAL A 72 3.77 8.99 -3.36
C VAL A 72 2.27 9.28 -3.53
N ASP A 73 1.38 8.43 -3.00
CA ASP A 73 -0.08 8.66 -3.03
C ASP A 73 -0.55 9.67 -1.96
N ARG A 74 0.33 10.05 -1.02
CA ARG A 74 0.11 11.21 -0.15
C ARG A 74 0.40 12.47 -0.96
N GLY A 75 -0.55 12.85 -1.83
CA GLY A 75 -0.57 14.18 -2.43
C GLY A 75 -0.38 15.28 -1.36
N PRO A 76 0.12 16.47 -1.74
CA PRO A 76 0.44 17.52 -0.78
C PRO A 76 -0.77 17.77 0.12
N THR A 77 -0.53 17.76 1.42
CA THR A 77 -1.60 17.98 2.39
C THR A 77 -2.15 19.39 2.20
N THR A 78 -3.44 19.61 2.51
CA THR A 78 -4.06 20.94 2.36
C THR A 78 -3.29 22.03 3.10
N ALA A 79 -2.67 21.68 4.24
CA ALA A 79 -1.82 22.58 5.02
C ALA A 79 -0.53 22.98 4.29
N GLU A 80 0.11 22.07 3.56
CA GLU A 80 1.31 22.34 2.76
C GLU A 80 0.98 23.20 1.53
N VAL A 81 -0.19 22.96 0.91
CA VAL A 81 -0.68 23.78 -0.22
C VAL A 81 -1.01 25.20 0.25
N GLU A 82 -1.63 25.35 1.42
CA GLU A 82 -1.99 26.65 1.98
C GLU A 82 -0.75 27.47 2.37
N ALA A 83 0.27 26.84 2.95
CA ALA A 83 1.53 27.48 3.29
C ALA A 83 2.32 27.94 2.06
N ALA A 84 2.41 27.11 1.02
CA ALA A 84 3.10 27.49 -0.22
C ALA A 84 2.38 28.64 -0.96
N LEU A 85 1.04 28.68 -0.87
CA LEU A 85 0.25 29.73 -1.49
C LEU A 85 0.40 31.06 -0.75
N SER A 86 0.41 31.05 0.60
CA SER A 86 0.61 32.28 1.38
C SER A 86 2.02 32.86 1.21
N GLU A 87 3.04 32.01 1.12
CA GLU A 87 4.42 32.44 0.86
C GLU A 87 4.55 33.08 -0.52
N ALA A 88 3.92 32.51 -1.56
CA ALA A 88 3.92 33.09 -2.90
C ALA A 88 3.24 34.47 -2.95
N PHE A 89 2.15 34.68 -2.20
CA PHE A 89 1.47 35.98 -2.14
C PHE A 89 2.27 37.05 -1.38
N GLN A 90 3.12 36.67 -0.41
CA GLN A 90 3.96 37.63 0.32
C GLN A 90 5.10 38.19 -0.54
N VAL A 91 5.68 37.38 -1.42
CA VAL A 91 6.80 37.79 -2.28
C VAL A 91 6.36 38.82 -3.33
N ASP A 92 5.12 38.72 -3.85
CA ASP A 92 4.57 39.69 -4.80
C ASP A 92 4.29 41.06 -4.15
N GLU A 93 4.01 41.11 -2.85
CA GLU A 93 3.73 42.35 -2.13
C GLU A 93 5.02 43.13 -1.80
N GLU A 94 6.12 42.43 -1.48
CA GLU A 94 7.43 43.05 -1.22
C GLU A 94 8.09 43.62 -2.50
N ALA A 95 7.87 43.02 -3.67
CA ALA A 95 8.41 43.53 -4.95
C ALA A 95 7.77 44.86 -5.41
N SER A 96 6.60 45.23 -4.86
CA SER A 96 5.91 46.48 -5.18
C SER A 96 6.32 47.67 -4.30
N ALA A 97 6.96 47.42 -3.16
CA ALA A 97 7.32 48.46 -2.18
C ALA A 97 8.65 49.19 -2.50
N ASP A 98 9.48 48.65 -3.38
CA ASP A 98 10.85 49.15 -3.60
C ASP A 98 10.98 50.23 -4.70
N ASN A 99 9.85 50.71 -5.27
CA ASN A 99 9.85 51.64 -6.42
C ASN A 99 9.31 53.06 -6.12
N THR A 100 9.22 53.47 -4.85
CA THR A 100 8.73 54.82 -4.46
C THR A 100 9.70 55.68 -3.64
N SER A 101 11.00 55.38 -3.60
CA SER A 101 11.99 56.32 -3.03
C SER A 101 12.96 56.84 -4.10
N SER A 102 12.47 57.80 -4.88
CA SER A 102 13.31 58.67 -5.71
C SER A 102 12.65 60.05 -5.74
N ASP A 103 13.03 60.90 -4.80
CA ASP A 103 13.02 62.36 -4.88
C ASP A 103 14.01 62.92 -3.85
#